data_AF-A1ARD3-F1
#
_entry.id   AF-A1ARD3-F1
#
_cell.length_a   1.000
_cell.length_b   1.000
_cell.length_c   1.000
_cell.angle_alpha   90.00
_cell.angle_beta   90.00
_cell.angle_gamma   90.00
#
_symmetry.space_group_name_H-M   'P 1'
#
loop_
_entity.id
_entity.type
_entity.pdbx_description
1 polymer ?
#
loop_
_entity_poly.entity_id
_entity_poly.type
_entity_poly.pdbx_seq_one_letter_code
_entity_poly.pdbx_strand_id
1 'polypeptide(L)'
;MGEHMNNQECSKSIDVESELPKCGFSRLKPLQQCIPADFFKYNRHNILTNAYKQLVLDQGPYFYFITLTFARNVGFNSICKFTGDYIHYHNKEIFNVKYRPQNKYIQGFAFLEDHPNKDFGDRIHIHLLIKCHSKFNEWDNFDSHTEIFHTAAKQVKDDNGRPVFNPGCIDIQRYRDSGAIAYCFKCIWDGNIDRVKFICKDGLSDNQSILW
;
A
#
# COMPACT_ATOMS: atom_id res chain seq x y z
N MET A 1 -11.77 82.05 -6.52
CA MET A 1 -12.09 82.05 -5.07
C MET A 1 -13.15 80.99 -4.85
N GLY A 2 -12.84 79.96 -4.07
CA GLY A 2 -13.68 78.79 -3.85
C GLY A 2 -12.80 77.63 -3.41
N GLU A 3 -12.93 77.27 -2.14
CA GLU A 3 -11.93 76.60 -1.31
C GLU A 3 -11.83 75.08 -1.52
N HIS A 4 -10.69 74.55 -1.06
CA HIS A 4 -10.40 73.15 -0.80
C HIS A 4 -11.51 72.43 -0.01
N MET A 5 -11.71 71.14 -0.29
CA MET A 5 -11.64 70.11 0.75
C MET A 5 -11.31 68.73 0.15
N ASN A 6 -10.31 68.09 0.76
CA ASN A 6 -9.87 66.70 0.62
C ASN A 6 -11.01 65.71 0.89
N ASN A 7 -10.95 64.54 0.26
CA ASN A 7 -10.74 63.29 1.01
C ASN A 7 -10.25 62.15 0.12
N GLN A 8 -9.23 61.48 0.65
CA GLN A 8 -8.60 60.26 0.19
C GLN A 8 -9.56 59.06 0.30
N GLU A 9 -9.44 58.12 -0.64
CA GLU A 9 -9.47 56.66 -0.42
C GLU A 9 -9.07 56.02 -1.77
N CYS A 10 -7.78 55.72 -1.98
CA CYS A 10 -7.12 54.44 -1.67
C CYS A 10 -7.74 53.23 -2.38
N SER A 11 -7.36 53.07 -3.65
CA SER A 11 -6.97 51.83 -4.34
C SER A 11 -7.39 50.49 -3.74
N LYS A 12 -8.02 49.66 -4.59
CA LYS A 12 -7.53 48.29 -4.87
C LYS A 12 -8.04 47.80 -6.22
N SER A 13 -7.10 47.59 -7.12
CA SER A 13 -7.24 46.87 -8.38
C SER A 13 -7.61 45.42 -8.11
N ILE A 14 -8.62 44.92 -8.82
CA ILE A 14 -9.00 43.51 -8.85
C ILE A 14 -8.25 42.91 -10.04
N ASP A 15 -7.18 42.18 -9.75
CA ASP A 15 -6.55 41.30 -10.74
C ASP A 15 -7.41 40.03 -10.88
N VAL A 16 -8.00 39.87 -12.05
CA VAL A 16 -8.75 38.68 -12.46
C VAL A 16 -7.74 37.71 -13.07
N GLU A 17 -7.08 36.91 -12.22
CA GLU A 17 -6.36 35.71 -12.68
C GLU A 17 -7.27 34.48 -12.58
N SER A 18 -7.32 33.79 -13.71
CA SER A 18 -8.05 32.57 -14.06
C SER A 18 -8.08 31.48 -12.97
N GLU A 19 -9.29 31.12 -12.57
CA GLU A 19 -9.58 29.93 -11.76
C GLU A 19 -9.45 28.65 -12.60
N LEU A 20 -8.30 27.97 -12.47
CA LEU A 20 -8.24 26.52 -12.69
C LEU A 20 -8.68 25.82 -11.39
N PRO A 21 -9.49 24.74 -11.46
CA PRO A 21 -10.03 24.09 -10.27
C PRO A 21 -8.89 23.41 -9.49
N LYS A 22 -8.51 24.01 -8.37
CA LYS A 22 -7.66 23.39 -7.35
C LYS A 22 -8.41 22.18 -6.81
N CYS A 23 -7.86 20.99 -7.06
CA CYS A 23 -8.36 19.71 -6.56
C CYS A 23 -8.54 19.77 -5.03
N GLY A 24 -9.76 20.00 -4.59
CA GLY A 24 -10.14 20.17 -3.19
C GLY A 24 -10.28 18.82 -2.50
N PHE A 25 -9.16 18.20 -2.15
CA PHE A 25 -9.17 17.27 -1.01
C PHE A 25 -9.22 18.12 0.25
N SER A 26 -10.42 18.36 0.76
CA SER A 26 -10.62 18.75 2.15
C SER A 26 -9.76 17.84 3.01
N ARG A 27 -8.73 18.42 3.67
CA ARG A 27 -7.89 17.68 4.62
C ARG A 27 -8.82 17.04 5.65
N LEU A 28 -9.08 15.75 5.50
CA LEU A 28 -9.69 14.96 6.57
C LEU A 28 -8.76 15.16 7.77
N LYS A 29 -9.30 15.74 8.84
CA LYS A 29 -8.58 15.88 10.10
C LYS A 29 -8.06 14.47 10.46
N PRO A 30 -6.78 14.30 10.85
CA PRO A 30 -6.30 13.01 11.30
C PRO A 30 -7.23 12.55 12.43
N LEU A 31 -7.88 11.39 12.27
CA LEU A 31 -8.68 10.73 13.30
C LEU A 31 -7.78 10.16 14.43
N GLN A 32 -6.69 10.85 14.76
CA GLN A 32 -5.82 10.51 15.89
C GLN A 32 -6.50 10.72 17.26
N GLN A 33 -7.70 11.32 17.30
CA GLN A 33 -8.36 11.66 18.57
C GLN A 33 -9.58 10.80 18.94
N CYS A 34 -9.94 9.76 18.16
CA CYS A 34 -11.17 9.00 18.43
C CYS A 34 -11.02 7.48 18.54
N ILE A 35 -9.79 6.94 18.55
CA ILE A 35 -9.60 5.50 18.75
C ILE A 35 -8.96 5.30 20.13
N PRO A 36 -9.73 4.83 21.13
CA PRO A 36 -9.20 4.50 22.44
C PRO A 36 -8.03 3.52 22.31
N ALA A 37 -6.97 3.69 23.10
CA ALA A 37 -5.80 2.78 23.09
C ALA A 37 -6.20 1.31 23.35
N ASP A 38 -7.34 1.12 23.99
CA ASP A 38 -8.00 -0.11 24.36
C ASP A 38 -8.80 -0.75 23.20
N PHE A 39 -9.07 -0.04 22.09
CA PHE A 39 -9.61 -0.63 20.86
C PHE A 39 -8.67 -1.71 20.29
N PHE A 40 -7.36 -1.51 20.44
CA PHE A 40 -6.31 -2.45 19.99
C PHE A 40 -6.10 -3.63 20.95
N LYS A 41 -6.77 -3.62 22.11
CA LYS A 41 -6.76 -4.73 23.07
C LYS A 41 -7.84 -5.79 22.73
N TYR A 42 -8.72 -5.49 21.78
CA TYR A 42 -9.74 -6.42 21.31
C TYR A 42 -9.14 -7.39 20.29
N ASN A 43 -9.15 -8.66 20.68
CA ASN A 43 -8.81 -9.85 19.92
C ASN A 43 -9.10 -9.74 18.41
N ARG A 44 -8.26 -10.38 17.60
CA ARG A 44 -8.45 -10.65 16.15
C ARG A 44 -9.84 -11.20 15.77
N HIS A 45 -10.64 -11.60 16.76
CA HIS A 45 -12.00 -12.12 16.63
C HIS A 45 -13.12 -11.06 16.61
N ASN A 46 -12.84 -9.77 16.85
CA ASN A 46 -13.90 -8.73 16.95
C ASN A 46 -13.77 -7.55 15.97
N ILE A 47 -12.81 -7.56 15.05
CA ILE A 47 -12.78 -6.54 13.98
C ILE A 47 -13.79 -6.96 12.92
N LEU A 48 -14.98 -6.35 12.93
CA LEU A 48 -15.98 -6.52 11.89
C LEU A 48 -15.35 -6.18 10.53
N THR A 49 -15.62 -6.99 9.51
CA THR A 49 -15.17 -6.84 8.11
C THR A 49 -15.05 -5.38 7.64
N ASN A 50 -16.06 -4.55 7.94
CA ASN A 50 -16.09 -3.14 7.53
C ASN A 50 -15.06 -2.27 8.26
N ALA A 51 -14.77 -2.53 9.53
CA ALA A 51 -13.74 -1.81 10.27
C ALA A 51 -12.33 -2.11 9.73
N TYR A 52 -12.07 -3.35 9.30
CA TYR A 52 -10.80 -3.70 8.68
C TYR A 52 -10.65 -3.09 7.27
N LYS A 53 -11.74 -3.07 6.49
CA LYS A 53 -11.78 -2.34 5.20
C LYS A 53 -11.49 -0.85 5.41
N GLN A 54 -12.11 -0.23 6.42
CA GLN A 54 -11.87 1.16 6.75
C GLN A 54 -10.42 1.40 7.18
N LEU A 55 -9.84 0.51 7.97
CA LEU A 55 -8.42 0.60 8.35
C LEU A 55 -7.49 0.61 7.13
N VAL A 56 -7.74 -0.24 6.13
CA VAL A 56 -6.97 -0.23 4.89
C VAL A 56 -7.12 1.12 4.18
N LEU A 57 -8.33 1.68 4.09
CA LEU A 57 -8.54 3.00 3.50
C LEU A 57 -7.78 4.11 4.25
N ASP A 58 -7.87 4.11 5.58
CA ASP A 58 -7.27 5.13 6.45
C ASP A 58 -5.73 5.09 6.44
N GLN A 59 -5.14 3.94 6.13
CA GLN A 59 -3.69 3.75 6.07
C GLN A 59 -3.08 4.12 4.70
N GLY A 60 -3.88 4.50 3.71
CA GLY A 60 -3.40 5.05 2.44
C GLY A 60 -2.71 6.43 2.60
N PRO A 61 -2.27 7.06 1.50
CA PRO A 61 -2.47 6.67 0.10
C PRO A 61 -1.53 5.55 -0.36
N TYR A 62 -2.05 4.68 -1.23
CA TYR A 62 -1.28 3.64 -1.91
C TYR A 62 -0.81 4.13 -3.27
N PHE A 63 0.32 3.60 -3.73
CA PHE A 63 0.91 3.98 -5.01
C PHE A 63 1.08 2.79 -5.96
N TYR A 64 1.27 1.59 -5.43
CA TYR A 64 1.33 0.36 -6.21
C TYR A 64 0.30 -0.65 -5.76
N PHE A 65 -0.28 -1.31 -6.75
CA PHE A 65 -1.00 -2.57 -6.59
C PHE A 65 -0.21 -3.65 -7.33
N ILE A 66 0.15 -4.73 -6.62
CA ILE A 66 1.01 -5.78 -7.17
C ILE A 66 0.32 -7.12 -6.96
N THR A 67 0.19 -7.90 -8.02
CA THR A 67 -0.24 -9.29 -7.92
C THR A 67 0.96 -10.20 -8.13
N LEU A 68 1.21 -11.08 -7.16
CA LEU A 68 2.20 -12.15 -7.24
C LEU A 68 1.48 -13.48 -7.38
N THR A 69 1.74 -14.20 -8.47
CA THR A 69 1.25 -15.57 -8.67
C THR A 69 2.38 -16.57 -8.45
N PHE A 70 2.13 -17.55 -7.58
CA PHE A 70 3.06 -18.65 -7.34
C PHE A 70 3.10 -19.59 -8.53
N ALA A 71 4.29 -20.10 -8.86
CA ALA A 71 4.50 -21.03 -9.97
C ALA A 71 3.91 -22.43 -9.70
N ARG A 72 3.57 -22.72 -8.44
CA ARG A 72 3.04 -24.01 -7.96
C ARG A 72 2.18 -23.78 -6.72
N ASN A 73 1.33 -24.75 -6.40
CA ASN A 73 0.61 -24.76 -5.13
C ASN A 73 1.63 -24.88 -3.97
N VAL A 74 1.47 -24.02 -2.97
CA VAL A 74 2.32 -23.92 -1.79
C VAL A 74 1.43 -23.70 -0.57
N GLY A 75 1.79 -24.27 0.57
CA GLY A 75 1.03 -24.07 1.80
C GLY A 75 1.08 -22.62 2.29
N PHE A 76 0.06 -22.20 3.04
CA PHE A 76 -0.08 -20.83 3.57
C PHE A 76 1.17 -20.30 4.30
N ASN A 77 1.82 -21.13 5.12
CA ASN A 77 3.04 -20.75 5.83
C ASN A 77 4.19 -20.46 4.85
N SER A 78 4.30 -21.26 3.78
CA SER A 78 5.32 -21.07 2.75
C SER A 78 5.05 -19.81 1.94
N ILE A 79 3.78 -19.52 1.64
CA ILE A 79 3.35 -18.27 1.00
C ILE A 79 3.79 -17.07 1.83
N CYS A 80 3.51 -17.08 3.13
CA CYS A 80 3.92 -16.01 4.02
C CYS A 80 5.45 -15.85 4.05
N LYS A 81 6.19 -16.96 4.16
CA LYS A 81 7.67 -16.97 4.12
C LYS A 81 8.19 -16.35 2.82
N PHE A 82 7.78 -16.88 1.67
CA PHE A 82 8.26 -16.42 0.36
C PHE A 82 7.88 -14.97 0.05
N THR A 83 6.76 -14.50 0.58
CA THR A 83 6.37 -13.09 0.47
C THR A 83 7.23 -12.20 1.37
N GLY A 84 7.56 -12.68 2.58
CA GLY A 84 8.55 -12.04 3.44
C GLY A 84 9.91 -11.92 2.76
N ASP A 85 10.36 -12.98 2.09
CA ASP A 85 11.60 -12.99 1.30
C ASP A 85 11.52 -12.00 0.13
N TYR A 86 10.40 -11.96 -0.59
CA TYR A 86 10.16 -10.96 -1.63
C TYR A 86 10.28 -9.53 -1.11
N ILE A 87 9.60 -9.22 0.01
CA ILE A 87 9.67 -7.91 0.67
C ILE A 87 11.11 -7.60 1.10
N HIS A 88 11.85 -8.58 1.60
CA HIS A 88 13.26 -8.43 1.96
C HIS A 88 14.12 -8.02 0.75
N TYR A 89 14.04 -8.75 -0.36
CA TYR A 89 14.80 -8.43 -1.56
C TYR A 89 14.40 -7.08 -2.15
N HIS A 90 13.10 -6.80 -2.20
CA HIS A 90 12.58 -5.53 -2.67
C HIS A 90 13.12 -4.35 -1.84
N ASN A 91 13.07 -4.46 -0.51
CA ASN A 91 13.65 -3.45 0.38
C ASN A 91 15.16 -3.28 0.18
N LYS A 92 15.89 -4.38 -0.07
CA LYS A 92 17.33 -4.33 -0.33
C LYS A 92 17.65 -3.60 -1.64
N GLU A 93 16.84 -3.75 -2.68
CA GLU A 93 17.05 -3.03 -3.95
C GLU A 93 16.86 -1.51 -3.78
N ILE A 94 15.84 -1.08 -3.03
CA ILE A 94 15.50 0.36 -2.90
C ILE A 94 16.35 1.05 -1.83
N PHE A 95 16.51 0.38 -0.69
CA PHE A 95 17.07 0.96 0.53
C PHE A 95 18.43 0.38 0.89
N ASN A 96 19.03 -0.45 0.01
CA ASN A 96 20.28 -1.19 0.21
C ASN A 96 20.25 -2.13 1.43
N VAL A 97 21.37 -2.79 1.71
CA VAL A 97 21.50 -3.76 2.83
C VAL A 97 21.25 -3.13 4.21
N LYS A 98 21.30 -1.81 4.33
CA LYS A 98 21.11 -1.08 5.60
C LYS A 98 19.64 -0.74 5.88
N TYR A 99 18.69 -1.24 5.09
CA TYR A 99 17.27 -0.96 5.26
C TYR A 99 16.77 -1.34 6.67
N ARG A 100 17.19 -2.49 7.20
CA ARG A 100 16.83 -2.96 8.56
C ARG A 100 17.37 -2.05 9.66
N PRO A 101 18.69 -1.78 9.77
CA PRO A 101 19.21 -0.92 10.82
C PRO A 101 18.74 0.54 10.69
N GLN A 102 18.38 1.00 9.49
CA GLN A 102 17.84 2.35 9.28
C GLN A 102 16.32 2.45 9.43
N ASN A 103 15.63 1.34 9.72
CA ASN A 103 14.18 1.26 9.76
C ASN A 103 13.50 1.82 8.50
N LYS A 104 14.09 1.58 7.33
CA LYS A 104 13.54 1.98 6.03
C LYS A 104 13.01 0.75 5.32
N TYR A 105 11.74 0.73 5.00
CA TYR A 105 11.10 -0.41 4.34
C TYR A 105 9.81 0.03 3.66
N ILE A 106 9.37 -0.73 2.67
CA ILE A 106 8.06 -0.55 2.06
C ILE A 106 6.97 -0.88 3.07
N GLN A 107 5.94 -0.05 3.12
CA GLN A 107 4.80 -0.24 4.01
C GLN A 107 3.55 -0.50 3.18
N GLY A 108 2.58 -1.18 3.76
CA GLY A 108 1.39 -1.56 3.01
C GLY A 108 0.64 -2.74 3.60
N PHE A 109 -0.17 -3.36 2.75
CA PHE A 109 -0.95 -4.54 3.08
C PHE A 109 -0.72 -5.63 2.04
N ALA A 110 -0.74 -6.88 2.49
CA ALA A 110 -0.78 -8.06 1.65
C ALA A 110 -2.10 -8.80 1.87
N PHE A 111 -2.75 -9.18 0.78
CA PHE A 111 -4.01 -9.92 0.75
C PHE A 111 -3.76 -11.27 0.11
N LEU A 112 -3.87 -12.34 0.89
CA LEU A 112 -3.64 -13.71 0.44
C LEU A 112 -4.95 -14.29 -0.08
N GLU A 113 -5.04 -14.46 -1.39
CA GLU A 113 -6.24 -14.91 -2.10
C GLU A 113 -6.12 -16.38 -2.53
N ASP A 114 -7.08 -17.22 -2.16
CA ASP A 114 -7.28 -18.50 -2.84
C ASP A 114 -7.86 -18.25 -4.22
N HIS A 115 -7.15 -18.67 -5.28
CA HIS A 115 -7.68 -18.52 -6.61
C HIS A 115 -8.94 -19.39 -6.78
N PRO A 116 -10.06 -18.81 -7.25
CA PRO A 116 -11.35 -19.50 -7.25
C PRO A 116 -11.42 -20.65 -8.28
N ASN A 117 -10.52 -20.65 -9.27
CA ASN A 117 -10.55 -21.65 -10.34
C ASN A 117 -9.67 -22.86 -10.01
N LYS A 118 -10.32 -24.00 -9.74
CA LYS A 118 -9.70 -25.31 -9.47
C LYS A 118 -8.93 -25.87 -10.67
N ASP A 119 -9.28 -25.48 -11.90
CA ASP A 119 -8.67 -26.00 -13.13
C ASP A 119 -7.24 -25.48 -13.34
N PHE A 120 -6.88 -24.35 -12.73
CA PHE A 120 -5.51 -23.83 -12.75
C PHE A 120 -4.63 -24.38 -11.63
N GLY A 121 -5.18 -25.29 -10.80
CA GLY A 121 -4.52 -25.98 -9.71
C GLY A 121 -4.18 -25.03 -8.57
N ASP A 122 -5.15 -24.70 -7.71
CA ASP A 122 -4.98 -24.04 -6.40
C ASP A 122 -3.84 -23.00 -6.33
N ARG A 123 -3.71 -22.14 -7.34
CA ARG A 123 -2.63 -21.16 -7.39
C ARG A 123 -3.00 -20.03 -6.45
N ILE A 124 -2.42 -20.01 -5.26
CA ILE A 124 -2.66 -18.90 -4.35
C ILE A 124 -2.05 -17.63 -4.95
N HIS A 125 -2.81 -16.54 -4.91
CA HIS A 125 -2.38 -15.22 -5.35
C HIS A 125 -2.12 -14.35 -4.12
N ILE A 126 -1.19 -13.41 -4.27
CA ILE A 126 -1.03 -12.35 -3.27
C ILE A 126 -1.18 -11.02 -3.96
N HIS A 127 -2.04 -10.20 -3.39
CA HIS A 127 -2.17 -8.81 -3.78
C HIS A 127 -1.48 -7.94 -2.73
N LEU A 128 -0.61 -7.04 -3.17
CA LEU A 128 0.10 -6.10 -2.31
C LEU A 128 -0.39 -4.69 -2.63
N LEU A 129 -0.82 -3.96 -1.60
CA LEU A 129 -1.03 -2.52 -1.66
C LEU A 129 0.17 -1.84 -0.99
N ILE A 130 1.03 -1.21 -1.78
CA ILE A 130 2.25 -0.56 -1.29
C ILE A 130 2.01 0.96 -1.17
N LYS A 131 2.31 1.51 0.00
CA LYS A 131 2.24 2.96 0.27
C LYS A 131 3.28 3.70 -0.56
N CYS A 132 2.99 4.96 -0.85
CA CYS A 132 3.98 5.85 -1.44
C CYS A 132 5.19 6.02 -0.49
N HIS A 133 6.39 6.07 -1.05
CA HIS A 133 7.62 6.38 -0.33
C HIS A 133 8.40 7.42 -1.16
N SER A 134 9.21 8.26 -0.52
CA SER A 134 9.97 9.31 -1.23
C SER A 134 10.88 8.77 -2.34
N LYS A 135 11.39 7.55 -2.15
CA LYS A 135 12.15 6.78 -3.16
C LYS A 135 11.34 6.31 -4.38
N PHE A 136 10.02 6.36 -4.30
CA PHE A 136 9.09 6.01 -5.39
C PHE A 136 8.44 7.24 -6.05
N ASN A 137 8.66 8.43 -5.49
CA ASN A 137 7.80 9.60 -5.73
C ASN A 137 8.09 10.32 -7.07
N GLU A 138 9.02 9.79 -7.86
CA GLU A 138 9.27 10.27 -9.22
C GLU A 138 8.24 9.62 -10.14
N TRP A 139 7.16 10.35 -10.43
CA TRP A 139 6.03 9.94 -11.27
C TRP A 139 6.45 9.46 -12.68
N ASP A 140 7.69 9.75 -13.08
CA ASP A 140 8.26 9.46 -14.39
C ASP A 140 9.02 8.12 -14.46
N ASN A 141 9.21 7.43 -13.32
CA ASN A 141 10.08 6.25 -13.22
C ASN A 141 9.33 4.93 -12.90
N PHE A 142 8.07 4.80 -13.35
CA PHE A 142 7.32 3.56 -13.09
C PHE A 142 7.99 2.32 -13.68
N ASP A 143 8.52 2.40 -14.90
CA ASP A 143 9.15 1.25 -15.55
C ASP A 143 10.44 0.81 -14.86
N SER A 144 11.21 1.74 -14.29
CA SER A 144 12.37 1.36 -13.48
C SER A 144 11.95 0.76 -12.13
N HIS A 145 10.86 1.25 -11.53
CA HIS A 145 10.31 0.65 -10.33
C HIS A 145 9.73 -0.75 -10.59
N THR A 146 9.08 -1.00 -11.74
CA THR A 146 8.61 -2.34 -12.12
C THR A 146 9.76 -3.33 -12.26
N GLU A 147 10.88 -2.91 -12.84
CA GLU A 147 12.09 -3.73 -12.90
C GLU A 147 12.60 -4.14 -11.50
N ILE A 148 12.57 -3.24 -10.52
CA ILE A 148 12.92 -3.55 -9.13
C ILE A 148 12.02 -4.64 -8.56
N PHE A 149 10.70 -4.53 -8.76
CA PHE A 149 9.74 -5.55 -8.30
C PHE A 149 9.99 -6.91 -8.97
N HIS A 150 10.23 -6.95 -10.28
CA HIS A 150 10.56 -8.19 -10.98
C HIS A 150 11.89 -8.79 -10.53
N THR A 151 12.90 -7.96 -10.31
CA THR A 151 14.21 -8.40 -9.82
C THR A 151 14.11 -9.03 -8.43
N ALA A 152 13.36 -8.40 -7.51
CA ALA A 152 13.10 -8.95 -6.19
C ALA A 152 12.42 -10.33 -6.26
N ALA A 153 11.41 -10.49 -7.12
CA ALA A 153 10.73 -11.78 -7.28
C ALA A 153 11.64 -12.89 -7.84
N LYS A 154 12.54 -12.57 -8.77
CA LYS A 154 13.52 -13.53 -9.32
C LYS A 154 14.49 -14.07 -8.25
N GLN A 155 14.73 -13.31 -7.19
CA GLN A 155 15.61 -13.74 -6.09
C GLN A 155 14.94 -14.74 -5.14
N VAL A 156 13.59 -14.81 -5.13
CA VAL A 156 12.86 -15.71 -4.23
C VAL A 156 12.85 -17.13 -4.81
N LYS A 157 13.52 -18.02 -4.07
CA LYS A 157 13.68 -19.43 -4.40
C LYS A 157 13.19 -20.31 -3.26
N ASP A 158 12.73 -21.51 -3.61
CA ASP A 158 12.45 -22.53 -2.60
C ASP A 158 13.73 -23.18 -2.07
N ASP A 159 13.58 -24.11 -1.15
CA ASP A 159 14.71 -24.81 -0.52
C ASP A 159 15.50 -25.68 -1.52
N ASN A 160 14.94 -25.95 -2.71
CA ASN A 160 15.63 -26.63 -3.83
C ASN A 160 16.25 -25.65 -4.84
N GLY A 161 16.26 -24.34 -4.54
CA GLY A 161 16.78 -23.31 -5.42
C GLY A 161 15.90 -22.99 -6.63
N ARG A 162 14.66 -23.50 -6.69
CA ARG A 162 13.73 -23.26 -7.80
C ARG A 162 12.98 -21.95 -7.60
N PRO A 163 12.73 -21.16 -8.67
CA PRO A 163 11.92 -19.95 -8.57
C PRO A 163 10.55 -20.24 -7.96
N VAL A 164 10.10 -19.35 -7.07
CA VAL A 164 8.80 -19.46 -6.39
C VAL A 164 7.69 -18.80 -7.21
N PHE A 165 7.96 -17.61 -7.74
CA PHE A 165 7.01 -16.87 -8.56
C PHE A 165 7.19 -17.20 -10.04
N ASN A 166 6.08 -17.19 -10.78
CA ASN A 166 6.17 -17.25 -12.23
C ASN A 166 6.60 -15.87 -12.77
N PRO A 167 7.73 -15.76 -13.51
CA PRO A 167 8.21 -14.47 -14.02
C PRO A 167 7.19 -13.72 -14.89
N GLY A 168 6.33 -14.46 -15.60
CA GLY A 168 5.26 -13.88 -16.44
C GLY A 168 3.95 -13.60 -15.71
N CYS A 169 3.90 -13.81 -14.39
CA CYS A 169 2.68 -13.62 -13.59
C CYS A 169 2.93 -12.71 -12.38
N ILE A 170 3.77 -11.70 -12.56
CA ILE A 170 3.86 -10.57 -11.66
C ILE A 170 3.21 -9.41 -12.39
N ASP A 171 2.06 -8.98 -11.92
CA ASP A 171 1.34 -7.84 -12.47
C ASP A 171 1.52 -6.65 -11.53
N ILE A 172 1.99 -5.52 -12.05
CA ILE A 172 2.29 -4.32 -11.28
C ILE A 172 1.51 -3.18 -11.92
N GLN A 173 0.66 -2.55 -11.13
CA GLN A 173 -0.18 -1.45 -11.57
C GLN A 173 0.10 -0.23 -10.71
N ARG A 174 0.10 0.95 -11.33
CA ARG A 174 -0.03 2.20 -10.55
C ARG A 174 -1.38 2.15 -9.88
N TYR A 175 -1.42 2.46 -8.59
CA TYR A 175 -2.66 2.61 -7.87
C TYR A 175 -3.39 3.86 -8.42
N ARG A 176 -4.37 3.62 -9.29
CA ARG A 176 -5.28 4.64 -9.82
C ARG A 176 -6.70 4.18 -9.49
N ASP A 177 -7.24 4.73 -8.41
CA ASP A 177 -8.64 4.62 -7.97
C ASP A 177 -9.22 3.20 -7.70
N SER A 178 -10.45 3.23 -7.17
CA SER A 178 -11.18 2.27 -6.32
C SER A 178 -11.23 0.79 -6.73
N GLY A 179 -10.90 0.43 -7.97
CA GLY A 179 -11.03 -0.94 -8.47
C GLY A 179 -10.10 -1.94 -7.78
N ALA A 180 -8.82 -1.58 -7.62
CA ALA A 180 -7.81 -2.48 -7.03
C ALA A 180 -8.05 -2.73 -5.53
N ILE A 181 -8.43 -1.70 -4.79
CA ILE A 181 -8.75 -1.83 -3.36
C ILE A 181 -10.07 -2.56 -3.14
N ALA A 182 -11.09 -2.31 -3.97
CA ALA A 182 -12.34 -3.05 -3.95
C ALA A 182 -12.11 -4.54 -4.27
N TYR A 183 -11.19 -4.84 -5.19
CA TYR A 183 -10.77 -6.21 -5.45
C TYR A 183 -10.11 -6.84 -4.21
N CYS A 184 -9.19 -6.15 -3.52
CA CYS A 184 -8.59 -6.64 -2.28
C CYS A 184 -9.63 -6.88 -1.17
N PHE A 185 -10.71 -6.10 -1.14
CA PHE A 185 -11.75 -6.21 -0.13
C PHE A 185 -12.55 -7.50 -0.19
N LYS A 186 -12.49 -8.25 -1.30
CA LYS A 186 -13.06 -9.60 -1.35
C LYS A 186 -12.30 -10.59 -0.45
N CYS A 187 -11.03 -10.32 -0.18
CA CYS A 187 -10.21 -11.12 0.72
C CYS A 187 -10.49 -10.80 2.19
N ILE A 188 -11.18 -9.69 2.48
CA ILE A 188 -11.52 -9.25 3.83
C ILE A 188 -12.95 -9.67 4.16
N TRP A 189 -13.08 -10.70 4.97
CA TRP A 189 -14.31 -11.06 5.66
C TRP A 189 -13.97 -11.76 6.98
N ASP A 190 -14.91 -11.84 7.91
CA ASP A 190 -14.63 -12.22 9.31
C ASP A 190 -13.95 -13.59 9.46
N GLY A 191 -14.22 -14.54 8.56
CA GLY A 191 -13.61 -15.87 8.56
C GLY A 191 -12.24 -15.96 7.87
N ASN A 192 -11.70 -14.86 7.35
CA ASN A 192 -10.48 -14.84 6.55
C ASN A 192 -9.60 -13.61 6.82
N ILE A 193 -9.82 -12.94 7.95
CA ILE A 193 -9.11 -11.71 8.31
C ILE A 193 -7.61 -11.95 8.54
N ASP A 194 -7.24 -13.17 8.91
CA ASP A 194 -5.88 -13.65 9.06
C ASP A 194 -5.11 -13.71 7.73
N ARG A 195 -5.82 -13.60 6.59
CA ARG A 195 -5.21 -13.52 5.27
C ARG A 195 -4.89 -12.11 4.81
N VAL A 196 -5.15 -11.13 5.65
CA VAL A 196 -4.68 -9.76 5.44
C VAL A 196 -3.58 -9.46 6.42
N LYS A 197 -2.39 -9.17 5.87
CA LYS A 197 -1.16 -8.95 6.63
C LYS A 197 -0.65 -7.54 6.40
N PHE A 198 -0.05 -6.95 7.42
CA PHE A 198 0.74 -5.73 7.28
C PHE A 198 2.09 -6.05 6.67
N ILE A 199 2.57 -5.16 5.81
CA ILE A 199 3.94 -5.19 5.31
C ILE A 199 4.81 -4.37 6.25
N CYS A 200 5.80 -5.04 6.85
CA CYS A 200 6.70 -4.50 7.85
C CYS A 200 8.17 -4.74 7.46
N LYS A 201 9.10 -4.19 8.26
CA LYS A 201 10.55 -4.34 8.08
C LYS A 201 11.02 -5.79 7.88
N ASP A 202 10.42 -6.72 8.62
CA ASP A 202 10.80 -8.13 8.64
C ASP A 202 9.88 -9.02 7.78
N GLY A 203 9.01 -8.42 6.94
CA GLY A 203 8.11 -9.14 6.04
C GLY A 203 6.64 -8.92 6.40
N LEU A 204 5.86 -10.00 6.44
CA LEU A 204 4.43 -9.95 6.76
C LEU A 204 4.18 -10.05 8.26
N SER A 205 3.23 -9.27 8.77
CA SER A 205 2.86 -9.22 10.19
C SER A 205 1.35 -9.17 10.38
N ASP A 206 0.87 -9.81 11.45
CA ASP A 206 -0.49 -9.63 11.96
C ASP A 206 -0.61 -8.41 12.89
N ASN A 207 0.53 -7.90 13.37
CA ASN A 207 0.58 -6.90 14.41
C ASN A 207 0.64 -5.48 13.84
N GLN A 208 -0.41 -4.71 14.12
CA GLN A 208 -0.55 -3.30 13.77
C GLN A 208 0.41 -2.37 14.52
N SER A 209 0.88 -2.77 15.71
CA SER A 209 1.72 -1.91 16.55
C SER A 209 3.14 -1.71 16.01
N ILE A 210 3.50 -2.35 14.90
CA ILE A 210 4.81 -2.27 14.24
C ILE A 210 4.86 -1.10 13.24
N LEU A 211 3.74 -0.43 12.99
CA LEU A 211 3.64 0.68 12.02
C LEU A 211 4.10 2.05 12.58
N TRP A 212 4.46 2.14 13.85
CA TRP A 212 4.80 3.37 14.56
C TRP A 212 6.13 3.25 15.32
#